data_AF-A0A926SEJ5-F1
#
_entry.id   AF-A0A926SEJ5-F1
#
_cell.length_a   1.000
_cell.length_b   1.000
_cell.length_c   1.000
_cell.angle_alpha   90.00
_cell.angle_beta   90.00
_cell.angle_gamma   90.00
#
_symmetry.space_group_name_H-M   'P 1'
#
loop_
_entity.id
_entity.type
_entity.pdbx_description
1 polymer ?
#
loop_
_entity_poly.entity_id
_entity_poly.type
_entity_poly.pdbx_seq_one_letter_code
_entity_poly.pdbx_strand_id
1 'polypeptide(L)' 'MGYGDLSKGNFRLKYTGTLGVLVKAKQSGYLSAVAPVINMLRSKGMWLTDKIISDVLRLSGE' A
#
# COMPACT_ATOMS: atom_id res chain seq x y z
N MET A 1 -14.45 -16.07 -32.32
CA MET A 1 -14.70 -15.19 -31.15
C MET A 1 -13.64 -15.48 -30.10
N GLY A 2 -12.54 -14.72 -30.12
CA GLY A 2 -11.46 -14.87 -29.14
C GLY A 2 -11.77 -14.03 -27.92
N TYR A 3 -11.94 -14.68 -26.77
CA TYR A 3 -11.96 -14.01 -25.48
C TYR A 3 -10.56 -13.41 -25.26
N GLY A 4 -10.50 -12.08 -25.33
CA GLY A 4 -9.27 -11.33 -25.17
C GLY A 4 -8.64 -11.60 -23.81
N ASP A 5 -7.42 -12.14 -23.85
CA ASP A 5 -6.43 -11.97 -22.81
C ASP A 5 -6.26 -10.47 -22.54
N LEU A 6 -6.69 -10.04 -21.35
CA LEU A 6 -6.25 -8.78 -20.75
C LEU A 6 -5.96 -9.02 -19.27
N SER A 7 -4.98 -9.87 -19.05
CA SER A 7 -4.18 -9.95 -17.84
C SER A 7 -3.38 -8.66 -17.67
N LYS A 8 -4.03 -7.53 -17.36
CA LYS A 8 -3.33 -6.30 -16.91
C LYS A 8 -4.03 -5.71 -15.70
N GLY A 9 -3.75 -6.33 -14.56
CA GLY A 9 -3.86 -5.69 -13.27
C GLY A 9 -2.91 -4.49 -13.25
N ASN A 10 -3.40 -3.33 -13.70
CA ASN A 10 -2.79 -2.05 -13.37
C ASN A 10 -2.93 -1.86 -11.86
N PHE A 11 -2.04 -2.46 -11.08
CA PHE A 11 -1.72 -2.04 -9.71
C PHE A 11 -1.01 -0.68 -9.78
N ARG A 12 -1.63 0.31 -10.43
CA ARG A 12 -1.40 1.72 -10.11
C ARG A 12 -1.94 1.82 -8.69
N LEU A 13 -1.06 1.66 -7.71
CA LEU A 13 -1.26 2.01 -6.31
C LEU A 13 -2.24 3.19 -6.26
N LYS A 14 -3.51 2.93 -5.95
CA LYS A 14 -4.53 3.99 -5.81
C LYS A 14 -4.24 4.90 -4.62
N TYR A 15 -3.17 4.65 -3.89
CA TYR A 15 -2.73 5.39 -2.73
C TYR A 15 -1.73 6.48 -3.13
N THR A 16 -2.19 7.46 -3.91
CA THR A 16 -1.41 8.66 -4.28
C THR A 16 -1.46 9.70 -3.17
N GLY A 17 -1.03 9.32 -1.95
CA GLY A 17 -1.03 10.17 -0.76
C GLY A 17 -0.02 9.68 0.28
N THR A 18 -0.33 9.88 1.56
CA THR A 18 0.55 9.54 2.69
C THR A 18 1.04 8.08 2.68
N LEU A 19 0.19 7.15 2.22
CA LEU A 19 0.52 5.72 2.13
C LEU A 19 1.53 5.40 1.02
N GLY A 20 1.45 6.07 -0.13
CA GLY A 20 2.43 5.90 -1.20
C GLY A 20 3.82 6.38 -0.77
N VAL A 21 3.86 7.48 0.00
CA VAL A 21 5.11 7.97 0.61
C VAL A 21 5.65 6.96 1.62
N LEU A 22 4.79 6.33 2.44
CA LEU A 22 5.21 5.33 3.42
C LEU A 22 5.83 4.08 2.78
N VAL A 23 5.19 3.54 1.75
CA VAL A 23 5.74 2.39 1.00
C VAL A 23 7.09 2.77 0.41
N LYS A 24 7.17 3.94 -0.24
CA LYS A 24 8.40 4.41 -0.88
C LYS A 24 9.51 4.70 0.13
N ALA A 25 9.17 5.21 1.30
CA ALA A 25 10.10 5.45 2.40
C ALA A 25 10.69 4.13 2.92
N LYS A 26 9.87 3.10 3.12
CA LYS A 26 10.37 1.76 3.48
C LYS A 26 11.24 1.16 2.39
N GLN A 27 10.79 1.18 1.14
CA GLN A 27 11.58 0.68 0.00
C GLN A 27 12.91 1.41 -0.16
N SER A 28 12.97 2.68 0.21
CA SER A 28 14.20 3.48 0.18
C SER A 28 15.03 3.36 1.47
N GLY A 29 14.63 2.51 2.43
CA GLY A 29 15.37 2.27 3.67
C GLY A 29 15.17 3.33 4.77
N TYR A 30 14.30 4.33 4.58
CA TYR A 30 13.99 5.34 5.61
C TYR A 30 13.08 4.81 6.72
N LEU A 31 12.40 3.69 6.49
CA LEU A 31 11.45 3.10 7.43
C LEU A 31 11.76 1.61 7.61
N SER A 32 11.95 1.16 8.84
CA SER A 32 12.17 -0.27 9.13
C SER A 32 10.91 -1.13 8.93
N ALA A 33 9.73 -0.58 9.18
CA ALA A 33 8.46 -1.30 9.04
C ALA A 33 7.31 -0.33 8.74
N VAL A 34 6.38 -0.74 7.86
CA VAL A 34 5.21 0.09 7.50
C VAL A 34 4.03 -0.19 8.44
N ALA A 35 3.94 -1.40 8.98
CA ALA A 35 2.92 -1.80 9.97
C ALA A 35 2.75 -0.81 11.16
N PRO A 36 3.81 -0.41 11.90
CA PRO A 36 3.65 0.48 13.05
C PRO A 36 3.18 1.88 12.63
N VAL A 37 3.57 2.35 11.45
CA VAL A 37 3.19 3.68 10.97
C VAL A 37 1.75 3.72 10.49
N ILE A 38 1.28 2.65 9.85
CA ILE A 38 -0.15 2.48 9.56
C ILE A 38 -0.98 2.48 10.84
N ASN A 39 -0.53 1.74 11.88
CA ASN A 39 -1.26 1.69 13.15
C ASN A 39 -1.32 3.07 13.82
N MET A 40 -0.22 3.83 13.77
CA MET A 40 -0.19 5.22 14.24
C MET A 40 -1.15 6.11 13.46
N LEU A 41 -1.19 6.01 12.13
CA LEU A 41 -2.13 6.76 11.29
C LEU A 41 -3.58 6.43 11.65
N ARG A 42 -3.87 5.14 11.89
CA ARG A 42 -5.19 4.68 12.31
C ARG A 42 -5.58 5.27 13.67
N SER A 43 -4.63 5.29 14.61
CA SER A 43 -4.82 5.93 15.92
C SER A 43 -5.00 7.46 15.84
N LYS A 44 -4.48 8.10 14.79
CA LYS A 44 -4.64 9.55 14.55
C LYS A 44 -5.96 9.91 13.85
N GLY A 45 -6.84 8.94 13.62
CA GLY A 45 -8.14 9.16 12.97
C GLY A 45 -8.17 8.89 11.47
N MET A 46 -7.09 8.33 10.89
CA MET A 46 -7.09 7.90 9.50
C MET A 46 -7.82 6.55 9.37
N TRP A 47 -8.93 6.53 8.66
CA TRP A 47 -9.67 5.30 8.40
C TRP A 47 -8.99 4.48 7.31
N LEU A 48 -8.26 3.44 7.73
CA LEU A 48 -7.73 2.40 6.85
C LEU A 48 -8.48 1.09 7.07
N THR A 49 -9.07 0.56 6.01
CA THR A 49 -9.64 -0.79 6.02
C THR A 49 -8.54 -1.84 5.93
N ASP A 50 -8.78 -3.04 6.45
CA ASP A 50 -7.82 -4.14 6.46
C ASP A 50 -7.30 -4.50 5.06
N LYS A 51 -8.14 -4.34 4.03
CA LYS A 51 -7.73 -4.45 2.63
C LYS A 51 -6.61 -3.48 2.28
N ILE A 52 -6.71 -2.22 2.67
CA ILE A 52 -5.68 -1.20 2.41
C ILE A 52 -4.39 -1.57 3.14
N ILE A 53 -4.50 -1.97 4.40
CA ILE A 53 -3.35 -2.34 5.23
C ILE A 53 -2.60 -3.52 4.59
N SER A 54 -3.33 -4.58 4.22
CA SER A 54 -2.77 -5.76 3.55
C SER A 54 -2.12 -5.41 2.21
N ASP A 55 -2.77 -4.56 1.40
CA ASP A 55 -2.22 -4.11 0.13
C ASP A 55 -0.90 -3.35 0.32
N VAL A 56 -0.87 -2.41 1.27
CA VAL A 56 0.30 -1.60 1.60
C VAL A 56 1.44 -2.44 2.17
N LEU A 57 1.14 -3.39 3.06
CA LEU A 57 2.14 -4.35 3.58
C LEU A 57 2.76 -5.14 2.43
N ARG A 58 1.92 -5.73 1.57
CA ARG A 58 2.35 -6.50 0.39
C ARG A 58 3.22 -5.67 -0.55
N LEU A 59 2.83 -4.42 -0.81
CA LEU A 59 3.55 -3.49 -1.68
C LEU A 59 4.89 -3.05 -1.07
N SER A 60 4.97 -3.03 0.26
CA SER A 60 6.18 -2.71 1.00
C SER A 60 7.10 -3.92 1.22
N GLY A 61 6.72 -5.12 0.77
CA GLY A 61 7.47 -6.36 0.97
C GLY A 61 7.39 -6.92 2.39
N GLU A 62 6.32 -6.60 3.12
CA GLU A 62 5.93 -7.21 4.41
C GLU A 62 4.79 -8.23 4.19
#